data_AF-A0A3S5BXN8-F1
#
_entry.id   AF-A0A3S5BXN8-F1
#
_cell.length_a   1.000
_cell.length_b   1.000
_cell.length_c   1.000
_cell.angle_alpha   90.00
_cell.angle_beta   90.00
_cell.angle_gamma   90.00
#
_symmetry.space_group_name_H-M   'P 1'
#
loop_
_entity.id
_entity.type
_entity.pdbx_description
1 polymer ?
#
loop_
_entity_poly.entity_id
_entity_poly.type
_entity_poly.pdbx_seq_one_letter_code
_entity_poly.pdbx_strand_id
1 'polypeptide(L)'
;MAELRENLGGAGQSSSLANLEVWVNVTVYNWFELNSRSGWAYTKIYSSNAIIKFLGGLVRPFKSKMTFRAYMVIYMPDGTQIKFTGNRRVDLYFYCNDNDFINKVSMVVPSDSVITYPFQPDGDKCPLYKLQVMHQLRGALFDGHIWYSPLVHLRLRYSPRIIEELA
;
A
#
# COMPACT_ATOMS: atom_id res chain seq x y z
N MET A 1 -22.14 16.52 -10.61
CA MET A 1 -21.63 17.84 -10.17
C MET A 1 -22.19 18.29 -8.82
N ALA A 2 -23.46 18.00 -8.48
CA ALA A 2 -24.02 18.32 -7.17
C ALA A 2 -23.32 17.56 -6.02
N GLU A 3 -23.13 16.24 -6.15
CA GLU A 3 -22.44 15.41 -5.13
C GLU A 3 -20.97 15.79 -4.89
N LEU A 4 -20.24 16.17 -5.95
CA LEU A 4 -18.86 16.69 -5.82
C LEU A 4 -18.84 18.02 -5.05
N ARG A 5 -19.81 18.90 -5.30
CA ARG A 5 -19.94 20.19 -4.61
C ARG A 5 -20.43 20.04 -3.17
N GLU A 6 -21.29 19.08 -2.90
CA GLU A 6 -21.77 18.75 -1.56
C GLU A 6 -20.64 18.21 -0.68
N ASN A 7 -19.79 17.33 -1.22
CA ASN A 7 -18.59 16.85 -0.53
C ASN A 7 -17.50 17.93 -0.36
N LEU A 8 -17.46 18.95 -1.22
CA LEU A 8 -16.54 20.10 -1.11
C LEU A 8 -17.09 21.24 -0.22
N GLY A 9 -18.42 21.32 -0.05
CA GLY A 9 -19.11 22.43 0.61
C GLY A 9 -19.54 22.16 2.06
N GLY A 10 -19.42 20.91 2.54
CA GLY A 10 -19.70 20.55 3.93
C GLY A 10 -18.60 21.03 4.88
N ALA A 11 -18.73 22.26 5.39
CA ALA A 11 -17.92 22.76 6.49
C ALA A 11 -18.14 21.90 7.75
N GLY A 12 -17.33 20.85 7.94
CA GLY A 12 -17.32 20.07 9.18
C GLY A 12 -16.90 18.60 9.08
N GLN A 13 -16.84 18.00 7.89
CA GLN A 13 -16.31 16.64 7.73
C GLN A 13 -15.36 16.57 6.54
N SER A 14 -14.10 16.28 6.80
CA SER A 14 -13.09 15.97 5.78
C SER A 14 -13.42 14.62 5.13
N SER A 15 -14.43 14.60 4.26
CA SER A 15 -14.71 13.45 3.41
C SER A 15 -13.57 13.35 2.40
N SER A 16 -12.72 12.32 2.56
CA SER A 16 -11.64 12.08 1.61
C SER A 16 -12.25 11.75 0.25
N LEU A 17 -11.90 12.51 -0.79
CA LEU A 17 -12.31 12.25 -2.18
C LEU A 17 -11.60 11.02 -2.79
N ALA A 18 -10.77 10.32 -2.02
CA ALA A 18 -10.02 9.17 -2.48
C ALA A 18 -10.96 8.00 -2.84
N ASN A 19 -10.67 7.35 -3.97
CA ASN A 19 -11.39 6.22 -4.56
C ASN A 19 -12.77 6.55 -5.15
N LEU A 20 -13.10 7.85 -5.32
CA LEU A 20 -14.32 8.27 -5.99
C LEU A 20 -14.21 8.12 -7.52
N GLU A 21 -15.29 7.67 -8.14
CA GLU A 21 -15.42 7.58 -9.59
C GLU A 21 -16.21 8.79 -10.11
N VAL A 22 -15.66 9.46 -11.12
CA VAL A 22 -16.20 10.70 -11.66
C VAL A 22 -16.58 10.48 -13.12
N TRP A 23 -17.86 10.71 -13.39
CA TRP A 23 -18.45 10.64 -14.71
C TRP A 23 -18.86 12.05 -15.14
N VAL A 24 -18.40 12.46 -16.33
CA VAL A 24 -18.72 13.78 -16.88
C VAL A 24 -19.37 13.59 -18.24
N ASN A 25 -20.58 14.11 -18.40
CA ASN A 25 -21.22 14.25 -19.69
C ASN A 25 -20.93 15.66 -20.23
N VAL A 26 -20.29 15.74 -21.39
CA VAL A 26 -19.89 16.99 -22.04
C VAL A 26 -20.67 17.13 -23.32
N THR A 27 -21.39 18.24 -23.47
CA THR A 27 -22.05 18.60 -24.72
C THR A 27 -21.41 19.87 -25.26
N VAL A 28 -20.85 19.79 -26.46
CA VAL A 28 -20.27 20.93 -27.18
C VAL A 28 -21.26 21.32 -28.28
N TYR A 29 -21.62 22.61 -28.32
CA TYR A 29 -22.44 23.17 -29.38
C TYR A 29 -21.54 23.89 -30.39
N ASN A 30 -21.61 23.49 -31.65
CA ASN A 30 -20.97 24.17 -32.76
C ASN A 30 -21.96 25.17 -33.36
N TRP A 31 -21.70 26.46 -33.12
CA TRP A 31 -22.55 27.54 -33.61
C TRP A 31 -22.46 27.74 -35.13
N PHE A 32 -21.39 27.28 -35.78
CA PHE A 32 -21.20 27.40 -37.23
C PHE A 32 -22.01 26.34 -38.00
N GLU A 33 -22.02 25.09 -37.51
CA GLU A 33 -22.76 23.98 -38.13
C GLU A 33 -24.16 23.79 -37.53
N LEU A 34 -24.54 24.63 -36.56
CA LEU A 34 -25.80 24.54 -35.80
C LEU A 34 -26.06 23.13 -35.23
N ASN A 35 -24.99 22.44 -34.84
CA ASN A 35 -25.06 21.07 -34.34
C ASN A 35 -24.48 20.95 -32.92
N SER A 36 -24.89 19.91 -32.20
CA SER A 36 -24.32 19.56 -30.92
C SER A 36 -23.69 18.18 -30.98
N ARG A 37 -22.55 18.02 -30.30
CA ARG A 37 -21.94 16.73 -30.06
C ARG A 37 -21.83 16.53 -28.56
N SER A 38 -22.36 15.42 -28.08
CA SER A 38 -22.19 14.99 -26.70
C SER A 38 -21.23 13.81 -26.62
N GLY A 39 -20.57 13.70 -25.48
CA GLY A 39 -19.67 12.59 -25.16
C GLY A 39 -19.53 12.44 -23.66
N TRP A 40 -19.07 11.26 -23.25
CA TRP A 40 -18.81 10.96 -21.85
C TRP A 40 -17.32 10.85 -21.59
N ALA A 41 -16.88 11.32 -20.43
CA ALA A 41 -15.54 11.13 -19.90
C ALA A 41 -15.62 10.46 -18.53
N TYR A 42 -14.69 9.56 -18.28
CA TYR A 42 -14.54 8.84 -17.02
C TYR A 42 -13.17 9.13 -16.41
N THR A 43 -13.14 9.37 -15.10
CA THR A 43 -11.89 9.44 -14.34
C THR A 43 -12.09 8.95 -12.91
N LYS A 44 -11.02 8.50 -12.27
CA LYS A 44 -11.02 8.02 -10.89
C LYS A 44 -10.05 8.85 -10.06
N ILE A 45 -10.51 9.36 -8.93
CA ILE A 45 -9.66 10.10 -8.00
C ILE A 45 -8.98 9.08 -7.10
N TYR A 46 -7.67 8.90 -7.29
CA TYR A 46 -6.87 8.00 -6.47
C TYR A 46 -6.31 8.71 -5.24
N SER A 47 -6.13 7.96 -4.14
CA SER A 47 -5.36 8.45 -3.00
C SER A 47 -3.89 8.67 -3.41
N SER A 48 -3.25 9.68 -2.82
CA SER A 48 -1.79 9.86 -2.90
C SER A 48 -1.01 8.85 -2.07
N ASN A 49 -1.69 8.08 -1.22
CA ASN A 49 -1.06 7.08 -0.37
C ASN A 49 -0.76 5.81 -1.18
N ALA A 50 0.50 5.39 -1.15
CA ALA A 50 0.90 4.11 -1.72
C ALA A 50 0.22 2.95 -0.98
N ILE A 51 0.07 1.82 -1.66
CA ILE A 51 -0.44 0.56 -1.11
C ILE A 51 0.73 -0.42 -1.02
N ILE A 52 0.82 -1.11 0.12
CA ILE A 52 1.81 -2.17 0.34
C ILE A 52 1.09 -3.53 0.33
N LYS A 53 1.68 -4.55 -0.29
CA LYS A 53 1.21 -5.93 -0.20
C LYS A 53 2.36 -6.90 -0.01
N PHE A 54 2.17 -7.91 0.84
CA PHE A 54 3.05 -9.08 0.87
C PHE A 54 2.64 -10.05 -0.24
N LEU A 55 3.63 -10.53 -1.00
CA LEU A 55 3.41 -11.59 -1.98
C LEU A 55 3.43 -12.95 -1.28
N GLY A 56 2.57 -13.88 -1.73
CA GLY A 56 2.43 -15.21 -1.15
C GLY A 56 1.56 -15.28 0.12
N GLY A 57 0.71 -14.27 0.37
CA GLY A 57 -0.26 -14.28 1.47
C GLY A 57 0.26 -13.69 2.79
N LEU A 58 -0.66 -13.54 3.75
CA LEU A 58 -0.40 -12.89 5.05
C LEU A 58 0.02 -13.86 6.17
N VAL A 59 -0.15 -15.17 5.97
CA VAL A 59 0.30 -16.20 6.91
C VAL A 59 1.14 -17.20 6.16
N ARG A 60 2.40 -17.38 6.56
CA ARG A 60 3.32 -18.30 5.90
C ARG A 60 4.05 -19.19 6.90
N PRO A 61 4.23 -20.49 6.60
CA PRO A 61 5.06 -21.34 7.43
C PRO A 61 6.54 -21.00 7.24
N PHE A 62 7.35 -21.17 8.28
CA PHE A 62 8.81 -21.07 8.18
C PHE A 62 9.49 -22.25 8.86
N LYS A 63 10.72 -22.54 8.43
CA LYS A 63 11.61 -23.52 9.05
C LYS A 63 12.66 -22.81 9.89
N SER A 64 12.92 -23.34 11.09
CA SER A 64 13.97 -22.84 11.99
C SER A 64 15.33 -22.81 11.29
N LYS A 65 16.09 -21.73 11.51
CA LYS A 65 17.46 -21.48 11.01
C LYS A 65 17.60 -21.45 9.48
N MET A 66 16.50 -21.51 8.73
CA MET A 66 16.48 -21.41 7.27
C MET A 66 16.11 -19.99 6.83
N THR A 67 16.79 -19.47 5.82
CA THR A 67 16.47 -18.14 5.28
C THR A 67 15.09 -18.12 4.63
N PHE A 68 14.23 -17.25 5.13
CA PHE A 68 12.92 -16.92 4.59
C PHE A 68 12.98 -15.61 3.81
N ARG A 69 12.49 -15.59 2.56
CA ARG A 69 12.44 -14.37 1.75
C ARG A 69 11.05 -13.74 1.81
N ALA A 70 10.98 -12.55 2.38
CA ALA A 70 9.76 -11.74 2.34
C ALA A 70 9.78 -10.90 1.06
N TYR A 71 8.84 -11.19 0.17
CA TYR A 71 8.57 -10.38 -1.01
C TYR A 71 7.42 -9.43 -0.73
N MET A 72 7.64 -8.15 -1.03
CA MET A 72 6.68 -7.08 -0.80
C MET A 72 6.61 -6.23 -2.05
N VAL A 73 5.41 -5.81 -2.43
CA VAL A 73 5.19 -4.90 -3.54
C VAL A 73 4.58 -3.61 -3.04
N ILE A 74 5.04 -2.49 -3.57
CA ILE A 74 4.55 -1.16 -3.22
C ILE A 74 4.18 -0.41 -4.49
N TYR A 75 2.91 -0.02 -4.58
CA TYR A 75 2.36 0.56 -5.79
C TYR A 75 1.37 1.66 -5.43
N MET A 76 1.18 2.61 -6.34
CA MET A 76 0.17 3.64 -6.20
C MET A 76 -1.23 3.04 -6.46
N PRO A 77 -2.32 3.61 -5.94
CA PRO A 77 -3.66 3.05 -6.15
C PRO A 77 -4.09 2.96 -7.63
N ASP A 78 -3.44 3.71 -8.53
CA ASP A 78 -3.59 3.63 -9.98
C ASP A 78 -2.85 2.43 -10.61
N GLY A 79 -2.12 1.65 -9.81
CA GLY A 79 -1.31 0.51 -10.24
C GLY A 79 0.10 0.90 -10.69
N THR A 80 0.44 2.20 -10.72
CA THR A 80 1.76 2.65 -11.14
C THR A 80 2.80 2.56 -10.03
N GLN A 81 4.08 2.63 -10.40
CA GLN A 81 5.18 2.68 -9.46
C GLN A 81 5.20 4.02 -8.69
N ILE A 82 5.81 4.03 -7.50
CA ILE A 82 5.94 5.25 -6.71
C ILE A 82 6.79 6.27 -7.48
N LYS A 83 6.19 7.38 -7.90
CA LYS A 83 6.85 8.42 -8.72
C LYS A 83 7.81 9.32 -7.93
N PHE A 84 7.57 9.52 -6.63
CA PHE A 84 8.33 10.49 -5.82
C PHE A 84 9.50 9.84 -5.06
N THR A 85 10.73 10.14 -5.47
CA THR A 85 11.97 9.55 -4.94
C THR A 85 12.19 9.80 -3.44
N GLY A 86 11.77 10.96 -2.92
CA GLY A 86 11.92 11.31 -1.49
C GLY A 86 11.08 10.46 -0.53
N ASN A 87 10.00 9.85 -1.04
CA ASN A 87 9.09 8.99 -0.28
C ASN A 87 9.28 7.50 -0.58
N ARG A 88 10.36 7.10 -1.28
CA ARG A 88 10.66 5.69 -1.56
C ARG A 88 11.35 5.01 -0.38
N ARG A 89 10.80 5.11 0.82
CA ARG A 89 11.33 4.42 2.00
C ARG A 89 10.24 3.66 2.73
N VAL A 90 10.57 2.47 3.19
CA VAL A 90 9.72 1.69 4.07
C VAL A 90 10.49 1.22 5.28
N ASP A 91 9.78 1.18 6.39
CA ASP A 91 10.26 0.64 7.65
C ASP A 91 9.61 -0.73 7.88
N LEU A 92 10.45 -1.75 8.04
CA LEU A 92 10.06 -3.11 8.38
C LEU A 92 10.36 -3.36 9.86
N TYR A 93 9.31 -3.66 10.62
CA TYR A 93 9.35 -3.96 12.04
C TYR A 93 9.16 -5.45 12.25
N PHE A 94 9.98 -6.04 13.11
CA PHE A 94 9.95 -7.45 13.45
C PHE A 94 9.50 -7.61 14.89
N TYR A 95 8.48 -8.44 15.10
CA TYR A 95 7.97 -8.80 16.41
C TYR A 95 7.99 -10.31 16.61
N CYS A 96 8.30 -10.74 17.82
CA CYS A 96 8.06 -12.10 18.30
C CYS A 96 6.72 -12.14 19.04
N ASN A 97 5.96 -13.23 18.88
CA ASN A 97 4.69 -13.46 19.58
C ASN A 97 3.74 -12.24 19.54
N ASP A 98 3.63 -11.63 18.34
CA ASP A 98 2.86 -10.43 17.99
C ASP A 98 3.28 -9.09 18.65
N ASN A 99 3.88 -9.07 19.85
CA ASN A 99 4.10 -7.85 20.64
C ASN A 99 5.56 -7.58 21.03
N ASP A 100 6.44 -8.58 21.04
CA ASP A 100 7.82 -8.41 21.48
C ASP A 100 8.67 -7.88 20.34
N PHE A 101 8.98 -6.59 20.35
CA PHE A 101 9.79 -5.96 19.32
C PHE A 101 11.21 -6.54 19.30
N ILE A 102 11.64 -6.99 18.13
CA ILE A 102 12.97 -7.59 17.91
C ILE A 102 13.90 -6.57 17.25
N ASN A 103 13.46 -6.02 16.12
CA ASN A 103 14.31 -5.16 15.28
C ASN A 103 13.47 -4.30 14.33
N LYS A 104 14.09 -3.23 13.81
CA LYS A 104 13.57 -2.36 12.75
C LYS A 104 14.62 -2.22 11.65
N VAL A 105 14.21 -2.38 10.40
CA VAL A 105 15.06 -2.14 9.23
C VAL A 105 14.38 -1.16 8.30
N SER A 106 15.09 -0.10 7.92
CA SER A 106 14.62 0.87 6.91
C SER A 106 15.23 0.54 5.56
N MET A 107 14.39 0.44 4.53
CA MET A 107 14.80 0.05 3.18
C MET A 107 14.29 1.07 2.16
N VAL A 108 15.06 1.25 1.10
CA VAL A 108 14.64 2.05 -0.06
C VAL A 108 13.81 1.16 -0.98
N VAL A 109 12.71 1.69 -1.50
CA VAL A 109 11.88 0.99 -2.49
C VAL A 109 12.61 0.99 -3.84
N PRO A 110 12.94 -0.17 -4.42
CA PRO A 110 13.60 -0.26 -5.71
C PRO A 110 12.67 0.19 -6.85
N SER A 111 13.25 0.42 -8.04
CA SER A 111 12.53 0.94 -9.20
C SER A 111 11.46 0.00 -9.74
N ASP A 112 11.60 -1.31 -9.54
CA ASP A 112 10.62 -2.33 -9.89
C ASP A 112 9.47 -2.42 -8.87
N SER A 113 9.48 -1.58 -7.83
CA SER A 113 8.47 -1.56 -6.76
C SER A 113 8.39 -2.86 -5.93
N VAL A 114 9.36 -3.77 -6.07
CA VAL A 114 9.38 -5.07 -5.37
C VAL A 114 10.56 -5.14 -4.40
N ILE A 115 10.27 -5.18 -3.11
CA ILE A 115 11.27 -5.35 -2.06
C ILE A 115 11.41 -6.83 -1.74
N THR A 116 12.65 -7.31 -1.79
CA THR A 116 13.01 -8.64 -1.32
C THR A 116 13.87 -8.51 -0.07
N TYR A 117 13.37 -8.98 1.07
CA TYR A 117 14.13 -9.00 2.32
C TYR A 117 14.39 -10.44 2.79
N PRO A 118 15.66 -10.86 2.91
CA PRO A 118 16.02 -12.13 3.51
C PRO A 118 15.97 -12.01 5.04
N PHE A 119 15.16 -12.84 5.67
CA PHE A 119 15.02 -12.96 7.11
C PHE A 119 15.37 -14.38 7.56
N GLN A 120 16.18 -14.54 8.60
CA GLN A 120 16.53 -15.86 9.14
C GLN A 120 15.92 -16.03 10.55
N PRO A 121 14.78 -16.71 10.67
CA PRO A 121 14.17 -16.99 11.96
C PRO A 121 14.95 -18.05 12.74
N ASP A 122 15.16 -17.82 14.04
CA ASP A 122 15.85 -18.76 14.95
C ASP A 122 14.94 -19.97 15.26
N GLY A 123 13.61 -19.80 15.22
CA GLY A 123 12.59 -20.84 15.38
C GLY A 123 12.47 -21.46 16.77
N ASP A 124 13.59 -21.63 17.47
CA ASP A 124 13.67 -22.22 18.81
C ASP A 124 13.25 -21.22 19.91
N LYS A 125 13.52 -19.93 19.70
CA LYS A 125 13.17 -18.85 20.65
C LYS A 125 11.82 -18.21 20.37
N CYS A 126 11.32 -18.34 19.15
CA CYS A 126 10.14 -17.63 18.70
C CYS A 126 9.34 -18.48 17.71
N PRO A 127 8.20 -19.06 18.12
CA PRO A 127 7.37 -19.90 17.26
C PRO A 127 6.54 -19.07 16.26
N LEU A 128 6.32 -17.78 16.55
CA LEU A 128 5.52 -16.89 15.72
C LEU A 128 6.21 -15.54 15.54
N TYR A 129 6.51 -15.18 14.29
CA TYR A 129 6.99 -13.85 13.94
C TYR A 129 5.89 -13.02 13.30
N LYS A 130 5.85 -11.74 13.60
CA LYS A 130 4.99 -10.75 12.94
C LYS A 130 5.87 -9.68 12.31
N LEU A 131 5.85 -9.59 10.99
CA LEU A 131 6.55 -8.59 10.22
C LEU A 131 5.55 -7.50 9.85
N GLN A 132 5.77 -6.27 10.30
CA GLN A 132 4.95 -5.10 9.95
C GLN A 132 5.72 -4.17 9.01
N VAL A 133 5.08 -3.73 7.93
CA VAL A 133 5.68 -2.76 7.01
C VAL A 133 4.90 -1.46 7.12
N MET A 134 5.64 -0.36 7.21
CA MET A 134 5.09 0.98 7.18
C MET A 134 5.80 1.81 6.12
N HIS A 135 5.04 2.50 5.28
CA HIS A 135 5.59 3.43 4.30
C HIS A 135 5.99 4.75 4.96
N GLN A 136 7.21 5.24 4.71
CA GLN A 136 7.67 6.50 5.26
C GLN A 136 7.27 7.65 4.33
N LEU A 137 6.13 8.29 4.62
CA LEU A 137 5.72 9.52 3.95
C LEU A 137 6.49 10.69 4.59
N ARG A 138 7.64 11.08 4.02
CA ARG A 138 8.42 12.22 4.51
C ARG A 138 7.97 13.49 3.78
N GLY A 139 6.97 14.17 4.35
CA GLY A 139 6.44 15.44 3.83
C GLY A 139 5.08 15.89 4.39
N ALA A 140 4.50 15.16 5.34
CA ALA A 140 3.12 15.31 5.77
C ALA A 140 2.91 16.28 6.96
N LEU A 141 3.61 17.41 6.98
CA LEU A 141 3.38 18.51 7.93
C LEU A 141 3.08 19.80 7.15
N PHE A 142 2.07 19.73 6.29
CA PHE A 142 1.35 20.90 5.81
C PHE A 142 -0.11 20.70 6.25
N ASP A 143 -0.63 21.65 7.04
CA ASP A 143 -2.02 21.75 7.52
C ASP A 143 -2.55 20.73 8.55
N GLY A 144 -1.72 20.21 9.46
CA GLY A 144 -2.26 19.53 10.66
C GLY A 144 -3.06 18.24 10.41
N HIS A 145 -3.04 17.72 9.18
CA HIS A 145 -3.71 16.48 8.80
C HIS A 145 -2.76 15.28 8.89
N ILE A 146 -3.15 14.26 9.67
CA ILE A 146 -2.40 13.01 9.81
C ILE A 146 -2.61 12.18 8.53
N TRP A 147 -1.56 12.05 7.73
CA TRP A 147 -1.57 11.14 6.59
C TRP A 147 -1.34 9.71 7.10
N TYR A 148 -2.36 8.86 7.00
CA TYR A 148 -2.26 7.45 7.37
C TYR A 148 -1.28 6.73 6.46
N SER A 149 -0.18 6.25 7.04
CA SER A 149 0.73 5.36 6.34
C SER A 149 0.10 3.97 6.24
N PRO A 150 0.09 3.32 5.05
CA PRO A 150 -0.38 1.95 4.94
C PRO A 150 0.42 1.05 5.90
N LEU A 151 -0.30 0.34 6.77
CA LEU A 151 0.26 -0.67 7.66
C LEU A 151 -0.23 -2.03 7.20
N VAL A 152 0.70 -2.93 6.87
CA VAL A 152 0.37 -4.32 6.54
C VAL A 152 1.28 -5.24 7.34
N HIS A 153 0.72 -6.34 7.83
CA HIS A 153 1.47 -7.34 8.59
C HIS A 153 1.48 -8.71 7.92
N LEU A 154 2.61 -9.41 8.03
CA LEU A 154 2.79 -10.81 7.67
C LEU A 154 3.06 -11.59 8.96
N ARG A 155 2.33 -12.68 9.18
CA ARG A 155 2.58 -13.62 10.26
C ARG A 155 3.32 -14.85 9.73
N LEU A 156 4.42 -15.19 10.38
CA LEU A 156 5.16 -16.42 10.11
C LEU A 156 4.91 -17.39 11.25
N ARG A 157 4.50 -18.62 10.91
CA ARG A 157 4.30 -19.69 11.90
C ARG A 157 5.35 -20.76 11.71
N TYR A 158 5.95 -21.21 12.79
CA TYR A 158 6.87 -22.33 12.75
C TYR A 158 6.14 -23.58 12.24
N SER A 159 6.70 -24.26 11.23
CA SER A 159 6.20 -25.55 10.75
C SER A 159 7.35 -26.53 10.57
N PRO A 160 7.37 -27.66 11.31
CA PRO A 160 8.42 -28.66 11.19
C PRO A 160 8.28 -29.55 9.94
N ARG A 161 7.15 -29.53 9.21
CA ARG A 161 6.79 -30.52 8.17
C ARG A 161 6.96 -30.08 6.71
N ILE A 162 7.65 -28.99 6.40
CA ILE A 162 7.70 -28.42 5.03
C ILE A 162 8.40 -29.35 3.98
N ILE A 163 8.89 -30.54 4.33
CA ILE A 163 9.74 -31.38 3.47
C ILE A 163 8.98 -32.35 2.54
N GLU A 164 7.67 -32.59 2.67
CA GLU A 164 7.02 -33.66 1.88
C GLU A 164 6.48 -33.28 0.49
N GLU A 165 6.50 -32.02 0.05
CA GLU A 165 5.89 -31.62 -1.25
C GLU A 165 6.87 -31.10 -2.32
N LEU A 166 8.18 -31.27 -2.14
CA LEU A 166 9.18 -30.84 -3.14
C LEU A 166 10.22 -31.93 -3.49
N ALA A 167 9.86 -33.21 -3.33
CA ALA A 167 10.64 -34.35 -3.82
C ALA A 167 9.96 -34.97 -5.05
#